data_AF-A0A928QQQ6-F1
#
_entry.id   AF-A0A928QQQ6-F1
#
_cell.length_a   1.000
_cell.length_b   1.000
_cell.length_c   1.000
_cell.angle_alpha   90.00
_cell.angle_beta   90.00
_cell.angle_gamma   90.00
#
_symmetry.space_group_name_H-M   'P 1'
#
loop_
_entity.id
_entity.type
_entity.pdbx_description
1 polymer ?
#
loop_
_entity_poly.entity_id
_entity_poly.type
_entity_poly.pdbx_seq_one_letter_code
_entity_poly.pdbx_strand_id
1 'polypeptide(L)'
;MIQVPMFHCFGMVLAMTASMTHGVTMSPITAFSPRKGLFCINQEKITCFHGVPTMFIAMLGHADFEKTDFSHMRTGIMAGSPCPVKVMEEVVEKMHMSEITIVYGQTEASPGCTQSSTDDSIETRVNTVGRAFFGVECKIVDPETGEDCPDNVDGEFVARGYNIMKGYYKMPEATALAIDKDGWLHTGDLARRLPDGNYKITGRIKDMIIRGGENIYPKEIEDFIYTHPKVQDVQVIGVPDKQYGEEIMACVIKKPDVECTAEEIREYVLSHMAKHKVPRYVVFVDSFPMNAAGKILKYKMREDAKKLPEFIEAAGIVTA
;
A
#
# COMPACT_ATOMS: atom_id res chain seq x y z
N MET A 1 -14.66 8.14 12.64
CA MET A 1 -13.45 8.87 13.06
C MET A 1 -12.65 9.30 11.84
N ILE A 2 -12.11 10.52 11.85
CA ILE A 2 -11.29 11.09 10.75
C ILE A 2 -9.89 11.41 11.30
N GLN A 3 -8.95 10.50 11.05
CA GLN A 3 -7.55 10.64 11.45
C GLN A 3 -6.60 10.76 10.26
N VAL A 4 -7.10 10.44 9.06
CA VAL A 4 -6.39 10.66 7.81
C VAL A 4 -6.33 12.16 7.52
N PRO A 5 -5.23 12.67 6.94
CA PRO A 5 -5.07 14.09 6.73
C PRO A 5 -6.13 14.65 5.77
N MET A 6 -6.83 15.70 6.22
CA MET A 6 -7.93 16.32 5.48
C MET A 6 -7.48 17.09 4.24
N PHE A 7 -6.19 17.46 4.15
CA PHE A 7 -5.62 18.07 2.95
C PHE A 7 -5.33 17.06 1.83
N HIS A 8 -5.35 15.76 2.16
CA HIS A 8 -5.17 14.70 1.18
C HIS A 8 -6.54 14.20 0.69
N CYS A 9 -6.63 13.77 -0.56
CA CYS A 9 -7.88 13.35 -1.20
C CYS A 9 -8.59 12.20 -0.45
N PHE A 10 -7.86 11.31 0.21
CA PHE A 10 -8.44 10.29 1.10
C PHE A 10 -9.26 10.94 2.24
N GLY A 11 -8.65 11.85 3.02
CA GLY A 11 -9.34 12.51 4.12
C GLY A 11 -10.44 13.45 3.64
N MET A 12 -10.21 14.18 2.54
CA MET A 12 -11.19 15.12 2.00
C MET A 12 -12.42 14.42 1.37
N VAL A 13 -12.21 13.41 0.55
CA VAL A 13 -13.27 12.78 -0.24
C VAL A 13 -13.86 11.58 0.50
N LEU A 14 -13.06 10.54 0.75
CA LEU A 14 -13.60 9.28 1.30
C LEU A 14 -13.93 9.35 2.79
N ALA A 15 -13.41 10.35 3.52
CA ALA A 15 -13.80 10.58 4.91
C ALA A 15 -14.77 11.77 5.05
N MET A 16 -14.34 13.01 4.79
CA MET A 16 -15.18 14.19 5.04
C MET A 16 -16.40 14.26 4.12
N THR A 17 -16.23 14.13 2.80
CA THR A 17 -17.35 14.24 1.85
C THR A 17 -18.33 13.07 2.00
N ALA A 18 -17.81 11.85 2.18
CA ALA A 18 -18.63 10.70 2.54
C ALA A 18 -19.45 10.95 3.82
N SER A 19 -18.84 11.55 4.85
CA SER A 19 -19.53 11.86 6.10
C SER A 19 -20.64 12.89 5.91
N MET A 20 -20.38 13.96 5.14
CA MET A 20 -21.35 15.02 4.85
C MET A 20 -22.56 14.51 4.06
N THR A 21 -22.32 13.66 3.05
CA THR A 21 -23.39 13.10 2.20
C THR A 21 -24.30 12.12 2.93
N HIS A 22 -23.81 11.47 4.00
CA HIS A 22 -24.56 10.48 4.78
C HIS A 22 -25.04 11.00 6.14
N GLY A 23 -24.75 12.26 6.49
CA GLY A 23 -25.22 12.89 7.73
C GLY A 23 -24.68 12.23 9.01
N VAL A 24 -23.46 11.70 8.98
CA VAL A 24 -22.85 11.01 10.13
C VAL A 24 -22.11 11.97 11.06
N THR A 25 -21.98 11.59 12.33
CA THR A 25 -21.13 12.30 13.28
C THR A 25 -19.65 12.14 12.92
N MET A 26 -18.93 13.26 12.81
CA MET A 26 -17.51 13.29 12.54
C MET A 26 -16.71 13.50 13.82
N SER A 27 -15.78 12.58 14.13
CA SER A 27 -14.79 12.73 15.21
C SER A 27 -13.40 12.92 14.59
N PRO A 28 -13.01 14.16 14.25
CA PRO A 28 -11.70 14.45 13.67
C PRO A 28 -10.60 14.54 14.73
N ILE A 29 -9.39 14.10 14.40
CA ILE A 29 -8.18 14.42 15.16
C ILE A 29 -7.21 15.24 14.30
N THR A 30 -6.50 16.17 14.92
CA THR A 30 -5.63 17.13 14.20
C THR A 30 -4.38 16.48 13.59
N ALA A 31 -3.90 15.40 14.21
CA ALA A 31 -2.79 14.60 13.73
C ALA A 31 -2.92 13.17 14.26
N PHE A 32 -2.53 12.19 13.45
CA PHE A 32 -2.53 10.79 13.86
C PHE A 32 -1.61 10.55 15.06
N SER A 33 -2.11 9.80 16.02
CA SER A 33 -1.36 9.25 17.15
C SER A 33 -2.10 7.99 17.59
N PRO A 34 -1.43 6.82 17.70
CA PRO A 34 -2.07 5.59 18.12
C PRO A 34 -2.83 5.74 19.45
N ARG A 35 -2.19 6.39 20.44
CA ARG A 35 -2.80 6.70 21.73
C ARG A 35 -4.08 7.53 21.60
N LYS A 36 -4.06 8.61 20.81
CA LYS A 36 -5.25 9.47 20.62
C LYS A 36 -6.36 8.74 19.88
N GLY A 37 -5.99 7.92 18.88
CA GLY A 37 -6.93 7.11 18.12
C GLY A 37 -7.66 6.10 18.98
N LEU A 38 -6.90 5.30 19.75
CA LEU A 38 -7.44 4.32 20.69
C LEU A 38 -8.32 4.97 21.77
N PHE A 39 -7.87 6.10 22.34
CA PHE A 39 -8.68 6.87 23.30
C PHE A 39 -10.01 7.34 22.69
N CYS A 40 -9.99 7.87 21.47
CA CYS A 40 -11.19 8.34 20.78
C CYS A 40 -12.16 7.19 20.47
N ILE A 41 -11.65 6.02 20.05
CA ILE A 41 -12.48 4.82 19.82
C ILE A 41 -13.31 4.50 21.06
N ASN A 42 -12.68 4.47 22.22
CA ASN A 42 -13.33 4.12 23.48
C ASN A 42 -14.31 5.21 23.97
N GLN A 43 -13.87 6.47 23.95
CA GLN A 43 -14.68 7.60 24.45
C GLN A 43 -15.91 7.87 23.60
N GLU A 44 -15.74 7.91 22.27
CA GLU A 44 -16.77 8.32 21.32
C GLU A 44 -17.54 7.13 20.74
N LYS A 45 -17.21 5.90 21.16
CA LYS A 45 -17.81 4.66 20.65
C LYS A 45 -17.80 4.60 19.13
N ILE A 46 -16.60 4.80 18.55
CA ILE A 46 -16.43 4.91 17.11
C ILE A 46 -16.94 3.63 16.41
N THR A 47 -17.70 3.82 15.34
CA THR A 47 -18.27 2.73 14.53
C THR A 47 -17.61 2.56 13.16
N CYS A 48 -17.04 3.64 12.63
CA CYS A 48 -16.36 3.69 11.34
C CYS A 48 -14.99 4.36 11.46
N PHE A 49 -13.95 3.72 10.95
CA PHE A 49 -12.57 4.16 11.12
C PHE A 49 -11.76 4.07 9.82
N HIS A 50 -11.30 5.21 9.32
CA HIS A 50 -10.49 5.28 8.10
C HIS A 50 -9.01 5.43 8.47
N GLY A 51 -8.13 4.73 7.75
CA GLY A 51 -6.69 4.80 8.01
C GLY A 51 -5.86 4.26 6.86
N VAL A 52 -4.57 4.57 6.88
CA VAL A 52 -3.57 3.89 6.06
C VAL A 52 -3.01 2.69 6.85
N PRO A 53 -2.50 1.63 6.20
CA PRO A 53 -1.96 0.44 6.87
C PRO A 53 -1.00 0.73 8.04
N THR A 54 -0.08 1.68 7.88
CA THR A 54 0.88 2.07 8.93
C THR A 54 0.21 2.59 10.21
N MET A 55 -0.96 3.23 10.10
CA MET A 55 -1.74 3.67 11.26
C MET A 55 -2.32 2.48 12.04
N PHE A 56 -2.83 1.47 11.32
CA PHE A 56 -3.37 0.26 11.94
C PHE A 56 -2.26 -0.57 12.60
N ILE A 57 -1.11 -0.75 11.93
CA ILE A 57 0.07 -1.42 12.49
C ILE A 57 0.51 -0.71 13.80
N ALA A 58 0.59 0.62 13.77
CA ALA A 58 1.00 1.40 14.94
C ALA A 58 0.00 1.28 16.11
N MET A 59 -1.29 1.11 15.84
CA MET A 59 -2.32 0.89 16.87
C MET A 59 -2.29 -0.53 17.42
N LEU A 60 -2.20 -1.55 16.55
CA LEU A 60 -2.09 -2.96 16.94
C LEU A 60 -0.87 -3.21 17.85
N GLY A 61 0.23 -2.49 17.62
CA GLY A 61 1.44 -2.56 18.46
C GLY A 61 1.45 -1.65 19.69
N HIS A 62 0.38 -0.89 19.99
CA HIS A 62 0.38 0.08 21.07
C HIS A 62 -0.05 -0.54 22.41
N ALA A 63 0.60 -0.14 23.52
CA ALA A 63 0.35 -0.69 24.86
C ALA A 63 -1.08 -0.49 25.41
N ASP A 64 -1.85 0.45 24.84
CA ASP A 64 -3.25 0.68 25.20
C ASP A 64 -4.25 -0.08 24.30
N PHE A 65 -3.78 -0.86 23.32
CA PHE A 65 -4.64 -1.61 22.40
C PHE A 65 -5.57 -2.56 23.16
N GLU A 66 -5.01 -3.40 24.03
CA GLU A 66 -5.75 -4.37 24.86
C GLU A 66 -6.74 -3.72 25.85
N LYS A 67 -6.61 -2.41 26.09
CA LYS A 67 -7.50 -1.65 27.00
C LYS A 67 -8.64 -0.95 26.25
N THR A 68 -8.65 -1.02 24.93
CA THR A 68 -9.59 -0.30 24.08
C THR A 68 -10.80 -1.18 23.79
N ASP A 69 -12.00 -0.67 24.03
CA ASP A 69 -13.23 -1.36 23.66
C ASP A 69 -13.54 -1.17 22.17
N PHE A 70 -13.37 -2.23 21.39
CA PHE A 70 -13.68 -2.26 19.96
C PHE A 70 -15.10 -2.75 19.66
N SER A 71 -15.94 -3.05 20.66
CA SER A 71 -17.28 -3.65 20.46
C SER A 71 -18.24 -2.82 19.61
N HIS A 72 -17.99 -1.52 19.45
CA HIS A 72 -18.81 -0.61 18.64
C HIS A 72 -18.28 -0.44 17.21
N MET A 73 -17.02 -0.83 16.96
CA MET A 73 -16.41 -0.76 15.64
C MET A 73 -17.05 -1.77 14.70
N ARG A 74 -17.20 -1.39 13.44
CA ARG A 74 -17.83 -2.23 12.41
C ARG A 74 -17.10 -2.17 11.08
N THR A 75 -16.82 -0.95 10.61
CA THR A 75 -16.36 -0.73 9.24
C THR A 75 -15.29 0.35 9.16
N GLY A 76 -14.77 0.57 7.97
CA GLY A 76 -13.72 1.52 7.69
C GLY A 76 -13.23 1.42 6.27
N ILE A 77 -12.24 2.25 5.96
CA ILE A 77 -11.46 2.16 4.74
C ILE A 77 -10.01 2.03 5.13
N MET A 78 -9.34 0.99 4.63
CA MET A 78 -7.89 0.91 4.61
C MET A 78 -7.40 1.19 3.19
N ALA A 79 -6.63 2.26 2.99
CA ALA A 79 -6.21 2.70 1.66
C ALA A 79 -4.90 3.53 1.72
N GLY A 80 -4.40 3.99 0.58
CA GLY A 80 -3.30 4.95 0.48
C GLY A 80 -1.89 4.35 0.41
N SER A 81 -1.73 3.07 0.74
CA SER A 81 -0.53 2.27 0.48
C SER A 81 -0.91 0.80 0.29
N PRO A 82 -0.01 -0.04 -0.26
CA PRO A 82 -0.21 -1.48 -0.26
C PRO A 82 -0.58 -1.96 1.15
N CYS A 83 -1.63 -2.76 1.20
CA CYS A 83 -2.20 -3.25 2.43
C CYS A 83 -1.71 -4.68 2.67
N PRO A 84 -0.92 -4.94 3.72
CA PRO A 84 -0.49 -6.30 4.02
C PRO A 84 -1.70 -7.14 4.42
N VAL A 85 -1.86 -8.30 3.78
CA VAL A 85 -2.93 -9.27 4.06
C VAL A 85 -3.03 -9.56 5.56
N LYS A 86 -1.87 -9.80 6.20
CA LYS A 86 -1.80 -10.11 7.63
C LYS A 86 -2.34 -8.99 8.52
N VAL A 87 -2.09 -7.74 8.15
CA VAL A 87 -2.59 -6.57 8.91
C VAL A 87 -4.11 -6.45 8.77
N MET A 88 -4.67 -6.72 7.58
CA MET A 88 -6.12 -6.73 7.40
C MET A 88 -6.80 -7.80 8.24
N GLU A 89 -6.25 -9.02 8.25
CA GLU A 89 -6.75 -10.11 9.10
C GLU A 89 -6.78 -9.70 10.57
N GLU A 90 -5.67 -9.14 11.09
CA GLU A 90 -5.61 -8.70 12.47
C GLU A 90 -6.56 -7.56 12.79
N VAL A 91 -6.82 -6.63 11.85
CA VAL A 91 -7.80 -5.55 12.04
C VAL A 91 -9.22 -6.10 12.06
N VAL A 92 -9.56 -7.04 11.18
CA VAL A 92 -10.87 -7.70 11.16
C VAL A 92 -11.10 -8.45 12.47
N GLU A 93 -10.11 -9.24 12.91
CA GLU A 93 -10.20 -10.10 14.09
C GLU A 93 -10.15 -9.31 15.40
N LYS A 94 -9.16 -8.43 15.58
CA LYS A 94 -8.86 -7.79 16.88
C LYS A 94 -9.53 -6.44 17.07
N MET A 95 -9.86 -5.72 15.99
CA MET A 95 -10.57 -4.44 16.06
C MET A 95 -12.06 -4.55 15.71
N HIS A 96 -12.55 -5.78 15.50
CA HIS A 96 -13.95 -6.10 15.14
C HIS A 96 -14.46 -5.38 13.89
N MET A 97 -13.56 -4.98 12.98
CA MET A 97 -13.92 -4.27 11.76
C MET A 97 -14.30 -5.25 10.64
N SER A 98 -15.31 -6.09 10.89
CA SER A 98 -15.75 -7.16 9.99
C SER A 98 -16.29 -6.68 8.65
N GLU A 99 -16.53 -5.38 8.49
CA GLU A 99 -16.99 -4.72 7.26
C GLU A 99 -15.96 -3.68 6.74
N ILE A 100 -14.69 -3.77 7.14
CA ILE A 100 -13.64 -2.92 6.56
C ILE A 100 -13.48 -3.21 5.06
N THR A 101 -13.25 -2.15 4.28
CA THR A 101 -13.08 -2.22 2.83
C THR A 101 -11.74 -1.63 2.40
N ILE A 102 -11.27 -2.03 1.22
CA ILE A 102 -10.06 -1.51 0.59
C ILE A 102 -10.49 -0.67 -0.62
N VAL A 103 -9.96 0.54 -0.70
CA VAL A 103 -10.10 1.40 -1.89
C VAL A 103 -8.75 1.51 -2.56
N TYR A 104 -8.73 1.30 -3.87
CA TYR A 104 -7.56 1.57 -4.69
C TYR A 104 -7.81 2.74 -5.64
N GLY A 105 -6.78 3.57 -5.77
CA GLY A 105 -6.72 4.68 -6.70
C GLY A 105 -5.60 5.63 -6.32
N GLN A 106 -5.63 6.81 -6.94
CA GLN A 106 -4.64 7.86 -6.77
C GLN A 106 -5.31 9.23 -6.84
N THR A 107 -4.56 10.30 -6.53
CA THR A 107 -5.08 11.67 -6.50
C THR A 107 -5.73 12.05 -7.83
N GLU A 108 -5.13 11.63 -8.93
CA GLU A 108 -5.56 11.84 -10.31
C GLU A 108 -6.90 11.15 -10.63
N ALA A 109 -7.38 10.26 -9.76
CA ALA A 109 -8.66 9.54 -9.86
C ALA A 109 -9.72 9.95 -8.81
N SER A 110 -9.49 11.05 -8.08
CA SER A 110 -10.44 11.71 -7.17
C SER A 110 -11.27 10.84 -6.17
N PRO A 111 -10.70 9.95 -5.35
CA PRO A 111 -9.34 9.41 -5.38
C PRO A 111 -9.30 7.90 -5.68
N GLY A 112 -10.44 7.27 -6.02
CA GLY A 112 -10.57 5.82 -6.14
C GLY A 112 -11.05 5.39 -7.53
N CYS A 113 -10.62 4.22 -7.96
CA CYS A 113 -11.06 3.54 -9.16
C CYS A 113 -11.83 2.27 -8.83
N THR A 114 -11.38 1.54 -7.80
CA THR A 114 -12.00 0.29 -7.35
C THR A 114 -12.17 0.29 -5.84
N GLN A 115 -13.12 -0.50 -5.36
CA GLN A 115 -13.31 -0.75 -3.93
C GLN A 115 -13.89 -2.13 -3.70
N SER A 116 -13.43 -2.79 -2.63
CA SER A 116 -14.10 -3.99 -2.11
C SER A 116 -15.34 -3.61 -1.31
N SER A 117 -16.38 -4.43 -1.36
CA SER A 117 -17.68 -4.16 -0.76
C SER A 117 -17.84 -4.87 0.58
N THR A 118 -18.70 -4.37 1.46
CA THR A 118 -18.91 -4.95 2.81
C THR A 118 -19.52 -6.35 2.78
N ASP A 119 -20.21 -6.71 1.69
CA ASP A 119 -20.78 -8.03 1.43
C ASP A 119 -19.82 -8.98 0.72
N ASP A 120 -18.64 -8.51 0.28
CA ASP A 120 -17.62 -9.39 -0.25
C ASP A 120 -17.07 -10.31 0.86
N SER A 121 -16.64 -11.50 0.47
CA SER A 121 -15.96 -12.43 1.38
C SER A 121 -14.75 -11.75 2.02
N ILE A 122 -14.38 -12.16 3.24
CA ILE A 122 -13.17 -11.66 3.91
C ILE A 122 -11.95 -11.90 3.00
N GLU A 123 -11.87 -13.07 2.35
CA GLU A 123 -10.79 -13.41 1.42
C GLU A 123 -10.68 -12.39 0.28
N THR A 124 -11.80 -12.04 -0.36
CA THR A 124 -11.84 -11.02 -1.42
C THR A 124 -11.37 -9.67 -0.90
N ARG A 125 -11.87 -9.24 0.26
CA ARG A 125 -11.52 -7.94 0.84
C ARG A 125 -10.07 -7.83 1.28
N VAL A 126 -9.47 -8.95 1.68
CA VAL A 126 -8.08 -9.01 2.14
C VAL A 126 -7.11 -9.13 0.96
N ASN A 127 -7.48 -9.84 -0.11
CA ASN A 127 -6.56 -10.19 -1.20
C ASN A 127 -6.72 -9.35 -2.48
N THR A 128 -7.75 -8.51 -2.55
CA THR A 128 -8.06 -7.70 -3.73
C THR A 128 -8.29 -6.25 -3.34
N VAL A 129 -8.31 -5.37 -4.34
CA VAL A 129 -8.77 -3.99 -4.21
C VAL A 129 -10.20 -3.81 -4.72
N GLY A 130 -10.93 -4.92 -4.82
CA GLY A 130 -12.32 -5.00 -5.22
C GLY A 130 -12.59 -4.69 -6.69
N ARG A 131 -13.83 -4.30 -6.97
CA ARG A 131 -14.37 -4.07 -8.31
C ARG A 131 -14.38 -2.59 -8.66
N ALA A 132 -14.47 -2.27 -9.96
CA ALA A 132 -14.55 -0.89 -10.43
C ALA A 132 -15.75 -0.14 -9.83
N PHE A 133 -15.55 1.15 -9.57
CA PHE A 133 -16.64 2.04 -9.14
C PHE A 133 -17.73 2.13 -10.21
N PHE A 134 -18.95 2.41 -9.77
CA PHE A 134 -20.06 2.67 -10.66
C PHE A 134 -19.70 3.80 -11.63
N GLY A 135 -19.85 3.56 -12.95
CA GLY A 135 -19.54 4.55 -13.98
C GLY A 135 -18.04 4.81 -14.19
N VAL A 136 -17.16 3.98 -13.62
CA VAL A 136 -15.71 3.98 -13.86
C VAL A 136 -15.35 2.69 -14.59
N GLU A 137 -14.65 2.83 -15.70
CA GLU A 137 -14.09 1.73 -16.47
C GLU A 137 -12.65 1.49 -15.99
N CYS A 138 -12.30 0.22 -15.75
CA CYS A 138 -10.95 -0.18 -15.37
C CYS A 138 -10.51 -1.35 -16.24
N LYS A 139 -9.26 -1.36 -16.68
CA LYS A 139 -8.68 -2.51 -17.39
C LYS A 139 -7.20 -2.63 -17.09
N ILE A 140 -6.65 -3.78 -17.46
CA ILE A 140 -5.22 -4.06 -17.39
C ILE A 140 -4.68 -4.03 -18.81
N VAL A 141 -3.60 -3.29 -19.03
CA VAL A 141 -2.95 -3.20 -20.34
C VAL A 141 -1.49 -3.62 -20.22
N ASP A 142 -0.95 -4.20 -21.28
CA ASP A 142 0.47 -4.49 -21.37
C ASP A 142 1.25 -3.16 -21.45
N PRO A 143 2.22 -2.89 -20.56
CA PRO A 143 2.91 -1.60 -20.52
C PRO A 143 3.76 -1.29 -21.76
N GLU A 144 4.14 -2.30 -22.56
CA GLU A 144 4.98 -2.13 -23.75
C GLU A 144 4.15 -1.92 -25.01
N THR A 145 3.07 -2.70 -25.16
CA THR A 145 2.23 -2.73 -26.36
C THR A 145 0.97 -1.86 -26.23
N GLY A 146 0.49 -1.63 -25.00
CA GLY A 146 -0.76 -0.95 -24.71
C GLY A 146 -2.01 -1.81 -24.97
N GLU A 147 -1.85 -3.10 -25.29
CA GLU A 147 -2.97 -4.01 -25.55
C GLU A 147 -3.62 -4.51 -24.25
N ASP A 148 -4.92 -4.80 -24.30
CA ASP A 148 -5.67 -5.30 -23.14
C ASP A 148 -5.16 -6.69 -22.71
N CYS A 149 -4.80 -6.82 -21.44
CA CYS A 149 -4.40 -8.09 -20.86
C CYS A 149 -5.62 -8.98 -20.55
N PRO A 150 -5.53 -10.30 -20.77
CA PRO A 150 -6.51 -11.27 -20.26
C PRO A 150 -6.57 -11.30 -18.72
N ASP A 151 -7.63 -11.91 -18.18
CA ASP A 151 -7.71 -12.20 -16.75
C ASP A 151 -6.52 -13.05 -16.29
N ASN A 152 -6.06 -12.80 -15.08
CA ASN A 152 -4.87 -13.41 -14.46
C ASN A 152 -3.54 -13.11 -15.17
N VAL A 153 -3.48 -12.09 -16.03
CA VAL A 153 -2.22 -11.55 -16.57
C VAL A 153 -1.92 -10.22 -15.89
N ASP A 154 -0.66 -10.03 -15.50
CA ASP A 154 -0.21 -8.78 -14.89
C ASP A 154 0.09 -7.75 -15.98
N GLY A 155 -0.32 -6.52 -15.75
CA GLY A 155 -0.03 -5.37 -16.61
C GLY A 155 -0.27 -4.07 -15.86
N GLU A 156 -0.24 -2.94 -16.56
CA GLU A 156 -0.58 -1.65 -15.99
C GLU A 156 -2.09 -1.52 -15.74
N PHE A 157 -2.46 -1.08 -14.55
CA PHE A 157 -3.84 -0.69 -14.26
C PHE A 157 -4.13 0.67 -14.89
N VAL A 158 -5.15 0.75 -15.75
CA VAL A 158 -5.66 2.00 -16.31
C VAL A 158 -7.13 2.21 -16.00
N ALA A 159 -7.53 3.47 -15.82
CA ALA A 159 -8.91 3.83 -15.47
C ALA A 159 -9.44 5.00 -16.28
N ARG A 160 -10.74 4.97 -16.59
CA ARG A 160 -11.46 6.05 -17.26
C ARG A 160 -12.81 6.26 -16.60
N GLY A 161 -13.22 7.50 -16.38
CA GLY A 161 -14.49 7.79 -15.74
C GLY A 161 -14.64 9.26 -15.35
N TYR A 162 -15.80 9.58 -14.78
CA TYR A 162 -16.13 10.94 -14.35
C TYR A 162 -15.24 11.46 -13.20
N ASN A 163 -14.57 10.55 -12.50
CA ASN A 163 -13.71 10.81 -11.35
C ASN A 163 -12.27 11.18 -11.75
N ILE A 164 -11.86 10.92 -12.99
CA ILE A 164 -10.51 11.24 -13.46
C ILE A 164 -10.34 12.76 -13.51
N MET A 165 -9.18 13.24 -13.06
CA MET A 165 -8.86 14.66 -13.03
C MET A 165 -8.93 15.28 -14.43
N LYS A 166 -9.13 16.60 -14.48
CA LYS A 166 -9.04 17.35 -15.75
C LYS A 166 -7.61 17.40 -16.32
N GLY A 167 -6.61 17.24 -15.46
CA GLY A 167 -5.19 17.36 -15.81
C GLY A 167 -4.39 18.08 -14.74
N TYR A 168 -3.07 18.04 -14.89
CA TYR A 168 -2.14 18.77 -14.03
C TYR A 168 -2.16 20.27 -14.33
N TYR A 169 -2.24 21.09 -13.29
CA TYR A 169 -2.33 22.54 -13.41
C TYR A 169 -1.11 23.13 -14.12
N LYS A 170 -1.33 23.76 -15.28
CA LYS A 170 -0.28 24.36 -16.14
C LYS A 170 0.78 23.37 -16.62
N MET A 171 0.46 22.07 -16.67
CA MET A 171 1.38 21.02 -17.14
C MET A 171 0.68 20.14 -18.20
N PRO A 172 0.42 20.66 -19.41
CA PRO A 172 -0.29 19.91 -20.46
C PRO A 172 0.48 18.67 -20.91
N GLU A 173 1.82 18.73 -20.98
CA GLU A 173 2.66 17.59 -21.36
C GLU A 173 2.57 16.45 -20.34
N ALA A 174 2.70 16.76 -19.05
CA ALA A 174 2.52 15.77 -18.00
C ALA A 174 1.09 15.20 -17.97
N THR A 175 0.09 16.02 -18.33
CA THR A 175 -1.29 15.56 -18.45
C THR A 175 -1.45 14.56 -19.59
N ALA A 176 -0.87 14.84 -20.76
CA ALA A 176 -0.92 13.95 -21.92
C ALA A 176 -0.10 12.66 -21.72
N LEU A 177 0.90 12.67 -20.83
CA LEU A 177 1.63 11.47 -20.41
C LEU A 177 0.84 10.61 -19.43
N ALA A 178 0.02 11.23 -18.57
CA ALA A 178 -0.76 10.51 -17.56
C ALA A 178 -2.12 10.06 -18.08
N ILE A 179 -2.75 10.83 -18.98
CA ILE A 179 -4.06 10.56 -19.55
C ILE A 179 -3.90 10.47 -21.06
N ASP A 180 -4.18 9.29 -21.61
CA ASP A 180 -4.04 9.06 -23.05
C ASP A 180 -5.12 9.79 -23.87
N LYS A 181 -5.00 9.70 -25.20
CA LYS A 181 -5.94 10.31 -26.16
C LYS A 181 -7.37 9.76 -26.05
N ASP A 182 -7.55 8.58 -25.49
CA ASP A 182 -8.81 7.86 -25.35
C ASP A 182 -9.43 8.04 -23.95
N GLY A 183 -8.77 8.84 -23.10
CA GLY A 183 -9.21 9.26 -21.77
C GLY A 183 -8.80 8.32 -20.64
N TRP A 184 -7.89 7.37 -20.89
CA TRP A 184 -7.40 6.45 -19.86
C TRP A 184 -6.29 7.09 -19.04
N LEU A 185 -6.50 7.15 -17.72
CA LEU A 185 -5.47 7.46 -16.75
C LEU A 185 -4.56 6.23 -16.56
N HIS A 186 -3.30 6.39 -16.93
CA HIS A 186 -2.21 5.46 -16.65
C HIS A 186 -1.74 5.64 -15.21
N THR A 187 -1.88 4.59 -14.39
CA THR A 187 -1.58 4.69 -12.95
C THR A 187 -0.11 4.45 -12.63
N GLY A 188 0.63 3.79 -13.51
CA GLY A 188 1.97 3.29 -13.21
C GLY A 188 2.01 2.20 -12.13
N ASP A 189 0.85 1.70 -11.69
CA ASP A 189 0.74 0.55 -10.79
C ASP A 189 0.48 -0.73 -11.61
N LEU A 190 1.11 -1.82 -11.19
CA LEU A 190 0.91 -3.13 -11.79
C LEU A 190 -0.22 -3.87 -11.08
N ALA A 191 -1.08 -4.48 -11.86
CA ALA A 191 -2.22 -5.22 -11.37
C ALA A 191 -2.63 -6.34 -12.33
N ARG A 192 -3.50 -7.22 -11.84
CA ARG A 192 -4.28 -8.14 -12.68
C ARG A 192 -5.76 -8.03 -12.38
N ARG A 193 -6.57 -8.36 -13.38
CA ARG A 193 -8.00 -8.60 -13.23
C ARG A 193 -8.23 -10.09 -12.98
N LEU A 194 -9.07 -10.41 -12.01
CA LEU A 194 -9.49 -11.77 -11.71
C LEU A 194 -10.76 -12.13 -12.49
N PRO A 195 -11.08 -13.42 -12.72
CA PRO A 195 -12.25 -13.84 -13.49
C PRO A 195 -13.60 -13.37 -12.92
N ASP A 196 -13.65 -13.07 -11.61
CA ASP A 196 -14.83 -12.53 -10.92
C ASP A 196 -14.98 -11.00 -11.09
N GLY A 197 -14.05 -10.35 -11.79
CA GLY A 197 -14.03 -8.91 -12.03
C GLY A 197 -13.36 -8.08 -10.94
N ASN A 198 -12.82 -8.71 -9.88
CA ASN A 198 -12.00 -8.01 -8.89
C ASN A 198 -10.58 -7.75 -9.40
N TYR A 199 -9.94 -6.71 -8.89
CA TYR A 199 -8.57 -6.36 -9.25
C TYR A 199 -7.62 -6.65 -8.10
N LYS A 200 -6.41 -7.11 -8.42
CA LYS A 200 -5.33 -7.31 -7.45
C LYS A 200 -4.12 -6.49 -7.86
N ILE A 201 -3.65 -5.63 -6.97
CA ILE A 201 -2.40 -4.86 -7.17
C ILE A 201 -1.21 -5.79 -6.91
N THR A 202 -0.34 -5.92 -7.89
CA THR A 202 0.84 -6.80 -7.86
C THR A 202 2.14 -6.02 -7.70
N GLY A 203 2.15 -4.71 -7.95
CA GLY A 203 3.32 -3.87 -7.70
C GLY A 203 3.19 -2.45 -8.23
N ARG A 204 4.33 -1.78 -8.40
CA ARG A 204 4.44 -0.50 -9.11
C ARG A 204 5.53 -0.63 -10.15
N ILE A 205 5.32 -0.05 -11.32
CA ILE A 205 6.29 -0.09 -12.42
C ILE A 205 7.64 0.50 -11.96
N LYS A 206 7.61 1.64 -11.26
CA LYS A 206 8.81 2.34 -10.76
C LYS A 206 9.47 1.74 -9.52
N ASP A 207 8.84 0.74 -8.89
CA ASP A 207 9.44 0.03 -7.76
C ASP A 207 9.89 -1.38 -8.17
N MET A 208 9.62 -1.82 -9.40
CA MET A 208 10.07 -3.10 -9.93
C MET A 208 11.60 -3.15 -9.92
N ILE A 209 12.15 -4.23 -9.37
CA ILE A 209 13.60 -4.45 -9.32
C ILE A 209 13.99 -5.29 -10.52
N ILE A 210 14.91 -4.80 -11.34
CA ILE A 210 15.44 -5.51 -12.51
C ILE A 210 16.80 -6.10 -12.13
N ARG A 211 16.79 -7.39 -11.76
CA ARG A 211 17.99 -8.10 -11.31
C ARG A 211 18.43 -9.09 -12.39
N GLY A 212 19.54 -8.80 -13.08
CA GLY A 212 20.08 -9.71 -14.10
C GLY A 212 19.14 -9.99 -15.26
N GLY A 213 18.21 -9.06 -15.55
CA GLY A 213 17.17 -9.22 -16.57
C GLY A 213 15.87 -9.85 -16.08
N GLU A 214 15.77 -10.22 -14.80
CA GLU A 214 14.53 -10.70 -14.18
C GLU A 214 13.77 -9.57 -13.49
N ASN A 215 12.45 -9.50 -13.73
CA ASN A 215 11.55 -8.58 -13.05
C ASN A 215 11.15 -9.14 -11.68
N ILE A 216 11.53 -8.44 -10.62
CA ILE A 216 11.24 -8.80 -9.24
C ILE A 216 10.29 -7.76 -8.65
N TYR A 217 9.16 -8.23 -8.13
CA TYR A 217 8.13 -7.38 -7.54
C TYR A 217 8.32 -7.29 -6.01
N PRO A 218 8.73 -6.12 -5.47
CA PRO A 218 8.98 -5.99 -4.03
C PRO A 218 7.79 -6.39 -3.16
N LYS A 219 6.57 -6.11 -3.63
CA LYS A 219 5.33 -6.39 -2.90
C LYS A 219 5.18 -7.86 -2.55
N GLU A 220 5.55 -8.77 -3.45
CA GLU A 220 5.46 -10.21 -3.21
C GLU A 220 6.37 -10.65 -2.05
N ILE A 221 7.58 -10.07 -2.00
CA ILE A 221 8.57 -10.35 -0.96
C ILE A 221 8.13 -9.71 0.36
N GLU A 222 7.60 -8.49 0.33
CA GLU A 222 7.03 -7.81 1.50
C GLU A 222 5.90 -8.62 2.11
N ASP A 223 4.88 -8.97 1.32
CA ASP A 223 3.71 -9.73 1.76
C ASP A 223 4.14 -11.05 2.43
N PHE A 224 5.19 -11.72 1.91
CA PHE A 224 5.76 -12.90 2.53
C PHE A 224 6.49 -12.59 3.84
N ILE A 225 7.39 -11.60 3.87
CA ILE A 225 8.15 -11.25 5.08
C ILE A 225 7.22 -10.76 6.22
N TYR A 226 6.10 -10.12 5.91
CA TYR A 226 5.07 -9.76 6.91
C TYR A 226 4.52 -10.95 7.70
N THR A 227 4.60 -12.16 7.16
CA THR A 227 4.16 -13.38 7.87
C THR A 227 5.15 -13.81 8.96
N HIS A 228 6.37 -13.27 8.96
CA HIS A 228 7.39 -13.64 9.94
C HIS A 228 7.02 -13.11 11.34
N PRO A 229 7.03 -13.96 12.40
CA PRO A 229 6.49 -13.59 13.72
C PRO A 229 7.23 -12.43 14.39
N LYS A 230 8.48 -12.17 14.02
CA LYS A 230 9.33 -11.10 14.58
C LYS A 230 9.29 -9.77 13.82
N VAL A 231 8.63 -9.73 12.66
CA VAL A 231 8.54 -8.54 11.81
C VAL A 231 7.32 -7.72 12.22
N GLN A 232 7.52 -6.42 12.44
CA GLN A 232 6.43 -5.46 12.64
C GLN A 232 6.04 -4.79 11.33
N ASP A 233 7.03 -4.34 10.56
CA ASP A 233 6.82 -3.68 9.27
C ASP A 233 8.02 -3.96 8.35
N VAL A 234 7.81 -4.00 7.04
CA VAL A 234 8.86 -4.30 6.07
C VAL A 234 8.64 -3.53 4.77
N GLN A 235 9.73 -3.08 4.17
CA GLN A 235 9.74 -2.50 2.83
C GLN A 235 10.92 -3.06 2.05
N VAL A 236 10.66 -3.45 0.81
CA VAL A 236 11.65 -3.99 -0.11
C VAL A 236 11.93 -2.97 -1.20
N ILE A 237 13.21 -2.74 -1.47
CA ILE A 237 13.71 -1.79 -2.46
C ILE A 237 14.84 -2.42 -3.29
N GLY A 238 14.98 -1.94 -4.52
CA GLY A 238 16.16 -2.21 -5.35
C GLY A 238 17.32 -1.33 -4.94
N VAL A 239 18.50 -1.93 -4.80
CA VAL A 239 19.76 -1.24 -4.55
C VAL A 239 20.77 -1.55 -5.66
N PRO A 240 21.68 -0.62 -6.00
CA PRO A 240 22.69 -0.83 -7.02
C PRO A 240 23.55 -2.09 -6.80
N ASP A 241 23.77 -2.87 -7.87
CA ASP A 241 24.72 -3.99 -7.87
C ASP A 241 25.54 -4.04 -9.15
N LYS A 242 26.85 -4.27 -9.04
CA LYS A 242 27.78 -4.26 -10.18
C LYS A 242 27.55 -5.44 -11.14
N GLN A 243 27.04 -6.57 -10.66
CA GLN A 243 26.89 -7.78 -11.45
C GLN A 243 25.49 -7.88 -12.06
N TYR A 244 24.46 -7.55 -11.29
CA TYR A 244 23.07 -7.74 -11.68
C TYR A 244 22.32 -6.45 -12.03
N GLY A 245 22.99 -5.29 -11.96
CA GLY A 245 22.38 -3.97 -12.12
C GLY A 245 21.69 -3.53 -10.82
N GLU A 246 20.73 -4.32 -10.36
CA GLU A 246 20.08 -4.15 -9.07
C GLU A 246 20.13 -5.42 -8.23
N GLU A 247 19.97 -5.24 -6.92
CA GLU A 247 19.84 -6.31 -5.95
C GLU A 247 18.79 -5.95 -4.90
N ILE A 248 18.25 -6.96 -4.24
CA ILE A 248 17.12 -6.80 -3.31
C ILE A 248 17.64 -6.43 -1.93
N MET A 249 17.12 -5.32 -1.37
CA MET A 249 17.27 -4.96 0.04
C MET A 249 15.91 -4.96 0.74
N ALA A 250 15.80 -5.68 1.86
CA ALA A 250 14.66 -5.61 2.77
C ALA A 250 15.01 -4.71 3.97
N CYS A 251 14.25 -3.64 4.16
CA CYS A 251 14.31 -2.78 5.34
C CYS A 251 13.21 -3.22 6.31
N VAL A 252 13.61 -3.68 7.50
CA VAL A 252 12.72 -4.35 8.45
C VAL A 252 12.65 -3.55 9.76
N ILE A 253 11.43 -3.30 10.23
CA ILE A 253 11.14 -2.88 11.59
C ILE A 253 10.78 -4.14 12.39
N LYS A 254 11.53 -4.42 13.44
CA LYS A 254 11.27 -5.56 14.33
C LYS A 254 10.14 -5.25 15.30
N LYS A 255 9.44 -6.28 15.77
CA LYS A 255 8.58 -6.13 16.94
C LYS A 255 9.41 -5.71 18.17
N PRO A 256 8.81 -5.02 19.16
CA PRO A 256 9.50 -4.67 20.39
C PRO A 256 10.06 -5.91 21.10
N ASP A 257 11.24 -5.77 21.71
CA ASP A 257 11.86 -6.76 22.59
C ASP A 257 12.13 -8.14 21.94
N VAL A 258 12.27 -8.21 20.60
CA VAL A 258 12.67 -9.44 19.90
C VAL A 258 14.06 -9.34 19.26
N GLU A 259 14.82 -10.42 19.41
CA GLU A 259 16.08 -10.63 18.69
C GLU A 259 15.81 -11.31 17.34
N CYS A 260 16.33 -10.71 16.27
CA CYS A 260 16.19 -11.22 14.90
C CYS A 260 17.42 -10.82 14.10
N THR A 261 18.00 -11.76 13.35
CA THR A 261 19.19 -11.52 12.51
C THR A 261 18.82 -11.37 11.04
N ALA A 262 19.72 -10.78 10.25
CA ALA A 262 19.55 -10.67 8.80
C ALA A 262 19.45 -12.06 8.14
N GLU A 263 20.28 -13.00 8.59
CA GLU A 263 20.29 -14.40 8.13
C GLU A 263 18.96 -15.11 8.40
N GLU A 264 18.35 -14.89 9.57
CA GLU A 264 17.05 -15.47 9.91
C GLU A 264 15.97 -15.06 8.89
N ILE A 265 15.89 -13.76 8.55
CA ILE A 265 14.94 -13.27 7.53
C ILE A 265 15.27 -13.85 6.15
N ARG A 266 16.54 -13.93 5.78
CA ARG A 266 16.97 -14.49 4.48
C ARG A 266 16.62 -15.97 4.35
N GLU A 267 16.86 -16.77 5.39
CA GLU A 267 16.52 -18.19 5.44
C GLU A 267 15.01 -18.42 5.41
N TYR A 268 14.26 -17.56 6.09
CA TYR A 268 12.80 -17.59 6.04
C TYR A 268 12.27 -17.38 4.61
N VAL A 269 12.80 -16.39 3.88
CA VAL A 269 12.44 -16.17 2.46
C VAL A 269 12.91 -17.34 1.59
N LEU A 270 14.14 -17.82 1.77
CA LEU A 270 14.71 -18.91 0.96
C LEU A 270 13.94 -20.23 1.10
N SER A 271 13.33 -20.49 2.26
CA SER A 271 12.60 -21.73 2.50
C SER A 271 11.23 -21.80 1.81
N HIS A 272 10.70 -20.67 1.32
CA HIS A 272 9.34 -20.60 0.74
C HIS A 272 9.26 -19.89 -0.62
N MET A 273 10.30 -19.14 -1.01
CA MET A 273 10.36 -18.41 -2.27
C MET A 273 11.55 -18.85 -3.12
N ALA A 274 11.47 -18.59 -4.43
CA ALA A 274 12.58 -18.86 -5.34
C ALA A 274 13.85 -18.07 -4.94
N LYS A 275 15.02 -18.69 -5.11
CA LYS A 275 16.32 -18.15 -4.68
C LYS A 275 16.60 -16.73 -5.18
N HIS A 276 16.16 -16.39 -6.39
CA HIS A 276 16.36 -15.05 -6.96
C HIS A 276 15.56 -13.95 -6.24
N LYS A 277 14.51 -14.30 -5.47
CA LYS A 277 13.68 -13.37 -4.67
C LYS A 277 14.20 -13.17 -3.25
N VAL A 278 15.23 -13.91 -2.83
CA VAL A 278 15.79 -13.78 -1.48
C VAL A 278 16.57 -12.45 -1.38
N PRO A 279 16.22 -11.55 -0.45
CA PRO A 279 16.96 -10.31 -0.25
C PRO A 279 18.44 -10.57 -0.05
N ARG A 280 19.32 -9.89 -0.79
CA ARG A 280 20.77 -9.96 -0.51
C ARG A 280 21.07 -9.21 0.79
N TYR A 281 20.43 -8.07 0.97
CA TYR A 281 20.60 -7.21 2.13
C TYR A 281 19.34 -7.22 2.98
N VAL A 282 19.50 -7.37 4.29
CA VAL A 282 18.44 -7.16 5.26
C VAL A 282 18.97 -6.16 6.28
N VAL A 283 18.31 -5.01 6.38
CA VAL A 283 18.69 -3.93 7.28
C VAL A 283 17.58 -3.68 8.28
N PHE A 284 17.93 -3.55 9.55
CA PHE A 284 16.98 -3.20 10.60
C PHE A 284 16.96 -1.69 10.79
N VAL A 285 15.75 -1.11 10.80
CA VAL A 285 15.53 0.32 10.97
C VAL A 285 14.49 0.57 12.06
N ASP A 286 14.59 1.72 12.72
CA ASP A 286 13.61 2.11 13.75
C ASP A 286 12.30 2.65 13.14
N SER A 287 12.38 3.24 11.95
CA SER A 287 11.23 3.80 11.23
C SER A 287 11.51 3.97 9.74
N PHE A 288 10.45 4.09 8.93
CA PHE A 288 10.54 4.41 7.52
C PHE A 288 10.36 5.92 7.26
N PRO A 289 11.03 6.48 6.22
CA PRO A 289 10.73 7.83 5.79
C PRO A 289 9.30 7.89 5.23
N MET A 290 8.46 8.75 5.80
CA MET A 290 7.07 8.92 5.40
C MET A 290 6.76 10.37 5.02
N ASN A 291 5.75 10.57 4.17
CA ASN A 291 5.18 11.90 3.96
C ASN A 291 4.17 12.26 5.07
N ALA A 292 3.63 13.47 5.03
CA ALA A 292 2.64 13.95 5.99
C ALA A 292 1.32 13.16 5.99
N ALA A 293 1.08 12.32 4.97
CA ALA A 293 -0.07 11.43 4.89
C ALA A 293 0.19 10.02 5.43
N GLY A 294 1.39 9.74 5.96
CA GLY A 294 1.76 8.42 6.46
C GLY A 294 2.14 7.42 5.36
N LYS A 295 2.31 7.88 4.12
CA LYS A 295 2.78 7.06 2.99
C LYS A 295 4.31 6.98 3.03
N ILE A 296 4.81 5.75 2.93
CA ILE A 296 6.24 5.43 2.87
C ILE A 296 6.86 5.97 1.58
N LEU A 297 8.07 6.51 1.68
CA LEU A 297 8.83 7.13 0.59
C LEU A 297 10.02 6.23 0.18
N LYS A 298 9.76 5.17 -0.58
CA LYS A 298 10.79 4.20 -1.02
C LYS A 298 11.96 4.84 -1.77
N TYR A 299 11.75 5.93 -2.52
CA TYR A 299 12.83 6.65 -3.19
C TYR A 299 13.87 7.21 -2.21
N LYS A 300 13.45 7.72 -1.04
CA LYS A 300 14.37 8.18 0.01
C LYS A 300 15.13 7.01 0.61
N MET A 301 14.47 5.87 0.79
CA MET A 301 15.14 4.65 1.26
C MET A 301 16.23 4.20 0.30
N ARG A 302 15.97 4.27 -1.02
CA ARG A 302 16.97 4.02 -2.07
C ARG A 302 18.12 5.04 -2.03
N GLU A 303 17.83 6.32 -1.84
CA GLU A 303 18.86 7.37 -1.68
C GLU A 303 19.74 7.15 -0.44
N ASP A 304 19.15 6.75 0.68
CA ASP A 304 19.86 6.47 1.92
C ASP A 304 20.69 5.19 1.82
N ALA A 305 20.17 4.14 1.18
CA ALA A 305 20.91 2.91 0.92
C ALA A 305 22.20 3.17 0.11
N LYS A 306 22.16 4.06 -0.90
CA LYS A 306 23.35 4.45 -1.69
C LYS A 306 24.48 5.09 -0.87
N LYS A 307 24.20 5.57 0.34
CA LYS A 307 25.19 6.16 1.25
C LYS A 307 25.88 5.12 2.12
N LEU A 308 25.37 3.89 2.19
CA LEU A 308 25.99 2.85 3.00
C LEU A 308 27.34 2.43 2.39
N PRO A 309 28.37 2.15 3.21
CA PRO A 309 29.73 1.85 2.75
C PRO A 309 29.81 0.76 1.67
N GLU A 310 28.91 -0.22 1.75
CA GLU A 310 28.81 -1.36 0.85
C GLU A 310 28.30 -1.01 -0.57
N PHE A 311 27.72 0.18 -0.77
CA PHE A 311 27.22 0.65 -2.07
C PHE A 311 27.96 1.87 -2.62
N ILE A 312 28.96 2.42 -1.91
CA ILE A 312 29.70 3.63 -2.35
C ILE A 312 30.37 3.43 -3.72
N GLU A 313 30.93 2.24 -3.99
CA GLU A 313 31.52 1.93 -5.30
C GLU A 313 30.49 1.62 -6.40
N ALA A 314 29.22 1.37 -6.05
CA ALA A 314 28.13 1.06 -6.97
C ALA A 314 27.12 2.22 -7.13
N ALA A 315 27.31 3.33 -6.40
CA ALA A 315 26.38 4.46 -6.35
C ALA A 315 26.16 5.18 -7.69
N GLY A 316 27.03 4.95 -8.68
CA GLY A 316 26.90 5.45 -10.05
C GLY A 316 25.94 4.65 -10.95
N ILE A 317 25.42 3.50 -10.50
CA ILE A 317 24.46 2.69 -11.26
C ILE A 317 23.05 3.28 -11.06
N VAL A 318 22.40 3.61 -12.19
CA VAL A 318 21.00 4.05 -12.20
C VAL A 318 20.12 2.81 -11.95
N THR A 319 19.23 2.94 -10.98
CA THR A 319 18.28 1.90 -10.52
C THR A 319 16.95 2.16 -11.23
N ALA A 320 16.13 1.12 -11.43
CA ALA A 320 14.88 1.22 -12.19
C ALA A 320 13.80 2.06 -11.47
#